data_AF-A0A7K6SRS2-F1
#
_entry.id   AF-A0A7K6SRS2-F1
#
_cell.length_a   1.000
_cell.length_b   1.000
_cell.length_c   1.000
_cell.angle_alpha   90.00
_cell.angle_beta   90.00
_cell.angle_gamma   90.00
#
_symmetry.space_group_name_H-M   'P 1'
#
loop_
_entity.id
_entity.type
_entity.pdbx_description
1 polymer ?
#
loop_
_entity_poly.entity_id
_entity_poly.type
_entity_poly.pdbx_seq_one_letter_code
_entity_poly.pdbx_strand_id
1 'polypeptide(L)' 'PPQSKHQKKERAAARHQAQQDFATVPHSFVFHRGRGGKNLRQLVSDVRKVMEPFTARALKV' A
#
# COMPACT_ATOMS: atom_id res chain seq x y z
N PRO A 1 15.03 16.57 -21.19
CA PRO A 1 14.18 17.78 -21.23
C PRO A 1 13.47 18.04 -19.88
N PRO A 2 13.54 19.25 -19.30
CA PRO A 2 12.81 19.60 -18.09
C PRO A 2 11.29 19.69 -18.38
N GLN A 3 10.47 19.16 -17.47
CA GLN A 3 9.00 19.21 -17.58
C GLN A 3 8.46 20.64 -17.41
N SER A 4 7.40 20.97 -18.14
CA SER A 4 6.76 22.29 -18.06
C SER A 4 6.07 22.50 -16.71
N LYS A 5 5.88 23.77 -16.31
CA LYS A 5 5.17 24.12 -15.06
C LYS A 5 3.74 23.56 -15.03
N HIS A 6 3.07 23.53 -16.18
CA HIS A 6 1.71 23.01 -16.33
C HIS A 6 1.67 21.49 -16.06
N GLN A 7 2.58 20.74 -16.69
CA GLN A 7 2.71 19.29 -16.49
C GLN A 7 2.95 18.92 -15.01
N LYS A 8 3.73 19.74 -14.29
CA LYS A 8 3.97 19.53 -12.85
C LYS A 8 2.68 19.72 -12.03
N LYS A 9 1.90 20.76 -12.34
CA LYS A 9 0.63 21.05 -11.64
C LYS A 9 -0.40 19.95 -11.87
N GLU A 10 -0.57 19.49 -13.10
CA GLU A 10 -1.48 18.41 -13.46
C GLU A 10 -1.13 17.11 -12.73
N ARG A 11 0.16 16.72 -12.72
CA ARG A 11 0.62 15.53 -11.99
C ARG A 11 0.37 15.62 -10.48
N ALA A 12 0.51 16.81 -9.89
CA ALA A 12 0.21 17.02 -8.48
C ALA A 12 -1.29 16.84 -8.18
N ALA A 13 -2.16 17.40 -9.03
CA ALA A 13 -3.61 17.23 -8.92
C ALA A 13 -4.04 15.76 -9.06
N ALA A 14 -3.50 15.05 -10.06
CA ALA A 14 -3.77 13.63 -10.25
C ALA A 14 -3.33 12.76 -9.06
N ARG A 15 -2.17 13.07 -8.45
CA ARG A 15 -1.71 12.40 -7.22
C ARG A 15 -2.64 12.65 -6.03
N HIS A 16 -3.12 13.88 -5.88
CA HIS A 16 -4.03 14.24 -4.81
C HIS A 16 -5.39 13.53 -4.97
N GLN A 17 -5.92 13.45 -6.19
CA GLN A 17 -7.13 12.68 -6.49
C GLN A 17 -6.92 11.19 -6.18
N ALA A 18 -5.85 10.59 -6.70
CA ALA A 18 -5.52 9.18 -6.43
C ALA A 18 -5.38 8.87 -4.93
N GLN A 19 -4.83 9.79 -4.14
CA GLN A 19 -4.71 9.61 -2.69
C GLN A 19 -6.06 9.69 -1.96
N GLN A 20 -6.96 10.56 -2.42
CA GLN A 20 -8.33 10.61 -1.90
C GLN A 20 -9.09 9.32 -2.25
N ASP A 21 -9.03 8.89 -3.51
CA ASP A 21 -9.69 7.66 -3.96
C ASP A 21 -9.19 6.44 -3.17
N PHE A 22 -7.87 6.34 -2.99
CA PHE A 22 -7.26 5.30 -2.17
C PHE A 22 -7.79 5.32 -0.72
N ALA A 23 -7.97 6.50 -0.12
CA ALA A 23 -8.46 6.63 1.25
C ALA A 23 -9.94 6.21 1.43
N THR A 24 -10.74 6.21 0.36
CA THR A 24 -12.18 5.87 0.45
C THR A 24 -12.47 4.38 0.58
N VAL A 25 -11.53 3.52 0.21
CA VAL A 25 -11.74 2.07 0.26
C VAL A 25 -11.38 1.47 1.63
N PRO A 26 -11.94 0.33 2.01
CA PRO A 26 -11.54 -0.37 3.23
C PRO A 26 -10.08 -0.83 3.17
N HIS A 27 -9.33 -0.54 4.23
CA HIS A 27 -7.94 -0.97 4.38
C HIS A 27 -7.84 -2.15 5.34
N SER A 28 -6.86 -3.02 5.12
CA SER A 28 -6.64 -4.18 5.97
C SER A 28 -5.19 -4.32 6.45
N PHE A 29 -5.01 -5.08 7.52
CA PHE A 29 -3.71 -5.49 8.03
C PHE A 29 -3.74 -6.99 8.32
N VAL A 30 -2.64 -7.66 7.97
CA VAL A 30 -2.46 -9.09 8.20
C VAL A 30 -1.22 -9.27 9.04
N PHE A 31 -1.35 -9.88 10.22
CA PHE A 31 -0.25 -10.17 11.13
C PHE A 31 -0.48 -11.50 11.84
N HIS A 32 0.60 -12.12 12.32
CA HIS A 32 0.51 -13.30 13.17
C HIS A 32 0.80 -12.93 14.63
N ARG A 33 0.32 -13.73 15.57
CA ARG A 33 0.58 -13.56 17.02
C ARG A 33 1.61 -14.59 17.49
N GLY A 34 2.38 -14.25 18.52
CA GLY A 34 3.37 -15.16 19.14
C GLY A 34 4.60 -15.47 18.27
N ARG A 35 5.40 -16.46 18.71
CA ARG A 35 6.60 -16.91 17.97
C ARG A 35 6.19 -17.75 16.75
N GLY A 36 6.14 -17.10 15.59
CA GLY A 36 5.94 -17.76 14.30
C GLY A 36 7.23 -18.31 13.68
N GLY A 37 7.14 -19.51 13.10
CA GLY A 37 8.19 -20.09 12.25
C GLY A 37 8.26 -19.46 10.85
N LYS A 38 9.23 -19.89 10.04
CA LYS A 38 9.47 -19.35 8.69
C LYS A 38 8.23 -19.46 7.79
N ASN A 39 7.55 -20.60 7.81
CA ASN A 39 6.38 -20.85 6.96
C ASN A 39 5.21 -19.92 7.29
N LEU A 40 4.98 -19.65 8.59
CA LEU A 40 3.91 -18.72 8.99
C LEU A 40 4.21 -17.28 8.54
N ARG A 41 5.48 -16.87 8.62
CA ARG A 41 5.90 -15.54 8.12
C ARG A 41 5.75 -15.45 6.61
N GLN A 42 6.08 -16.51 5.89
CA GLN A 42 5.89 -16.59 4.44
C GLN A 42 4.40 -16.52 4.07
N LEU A 43 3.55 -17.28 4.76
CA LEU A 43 2.10 -17.24 4.57
C LEU A 43 1.54 -15.83 4.78
N VAL A 44 1.94 -15.14 5.86
CA VAL A 44 1.53 -13.74 6.09
C VAL A 44 1.99 -12.82 4.96
N SER A 45 3.22 -13.00 4.46
CA SER A 45 3.74 -12.24 3.32
C SER A 45 2.92 -12.47 2.05
N ASP A 46 2.56 -13.73 1.77
CA ASP A 46 1.81 -14.08 0.55
C ASP A 46 0.36 -13.61 0.62
N VAL A 47 -0.30 -13.71 1.78
CA VAL A 47 -1.63 -13.11 1.98
C VAL A 47 -1.58 -11.60 1.79
N ARG A 48 -0.56 -10.91 2.32
CA ARG A 48 -0.39 -9.46 2.11
C ARG A 48 -0.27 -9.11 0.63
N LYS A 49 0.46 -9.90 -0.17
CA LYS A 49 0.59 -9.71 -1.62
C LYS A 49 -0.73 -9.91 -2.36
N VAL A 50 -1.48 -10.96 -2.02
CA VAL A 50 -2.79 -11.24 -2.62
C VAL A 50 -3.79 -10.11 -2.34
N MET A 51 -3.70 -9.50 -1.16
CA MET A 51 -4.59 -8.41 -0.75
C MET A 51 -4.02 -7.00 -1.04
N GLU A 52 -2.97 -6.88 -1.86
CA GLU A 52 -2.54 -5.58 -2.40
C GLU A 52 -3.63 -4.98 -3.31
N PRO A 53 -3.75 -3.64 -3.40
CA PRO A 53 -2.91 -2.61 -2.79
C PRO A 53 -3.39 -2.14 -1.40
N PHE A 54 -4.54 -2.60 -0.93
CA PHE A 54 -5.21 -2.04 0.26
C PHE A 54 -4.81 -2.70 1.58
N THR A 55 -3.73 -3.46 1.55
CA THR A 55 -3.18 -4.16 2.72
C THR A 55 -1.78 -3.69 3.05
N ALA A 56 -1.53 -3.43 4.33
CA ALA A 56 -0.23 -2.92 4.79
C ALA A 56 0.91 -3.92 4.53
N ARG A 57 1.84 -3.58 3.62
CA ARG A 57 3.01 -4.41 3.28
C ARG A 57 4.03 -4.48 4.42
N ALA A 58 4.29 -3.34 5.07
CA ALA A 58 5.32 -3.16 6.09
C ALA A 58 4.73 -2.75 7.45
N LEU A 59 3.78 -3.54 7.95
CA LEU A 59 3.23 -3.34 9.30
C LEU A 59 4.32 -3.63 10.35
N LYS A 60 4.59 -2.67 11.23
CA LYS A 60 5.49 -2.83 12.38
C LYS A 60 4.69 -3.45 13.53
N VAL A 61 4.96 -4.71 13.84
CA VAL A 61 4.30 -5.52 14.89
C VAL A 61 5.32 -6.32 15.69
#